data_AF-A0AAP3YIN4-F1
#
_entry.id   AF-A0AAP3YIN4-F1
#
_cell.length_a   1.000
_cell.length_b   1.000
_cell.length_c   1.000
_cell.angle_alpha   90.00
_cell.angle_beta   90.00
_cell.angle_gamma   90.00
#
_symmetry.space_group_name_H-M   'P 1'
#
loop_
_entity.id
_entity.type
_entity.pdbx_description
1 polymer ?
#
loop_
_entity_poly.entity_id
_entity_poly.type
_entity_poly.pdbx_seq_one_letter_code
_entity_poly.pdbx_strand_id
1 'polypeptide(L)' 'LKTDDILAILTEQQFRVSMPEITAMMRAPDHKNFRECGDQFLRYFLRGLAGRQPVKKS' A
#
# COMPACT_ATOMS: atom_id res chain seq x y z
N LEU A 1 2.29 -10.53 1.39
CA LEU A 1 2.53 -9.25 0.71
C LEU A 1 3.88 -8.73 1.16
N LYS A 2 4.82 -8.60 0.23
CA LYS A 2 6.10 -7.92 0.40
C LYS A 2 5.94 -6.45 0.00
N THR A 3 6.91 -5.60 0.36
CA THR A 3 6.91 -4.16 0.00
C THR A 3 6.79 -3.94 -1.51
N ASP A 4 7.40 -4.82 -2.31
CA ASP A 4 7.34 -4.76 -3.77
C ASP A 4 5.91 -4.98 -4.29
N ASP A 5 5.18 -5.94 -3.69
CA ASP A 5 3.77 -6.17 -4.03
C ASP A 5 2.96 -4.90 -3.74
N ILE A 6 3.17 -4.26 -2.58
CA ILE A 6 2.47 -3.03 -2.17
C ILE A 6 2.75 -1.89 -3.16
N LEU A 7 4.00 -1.74 -3.60
CA LEU A 7 4.38 -0.76 -4.61
C LEU A 7 3.66 -1.01 -5.94
N ALA A 8 3.60 -2.28 -6.38
CA ALA A 8 2.88 -2.66 -7.58
C ALA A 8 1.36 -2.36 -7.46
N ILE A 9 0.74 -2.68 -6.32
CA ILE A 9 -0.67 -2.37 -6.05
C ILE A 9 -0.95 -0.88 -6.24
N LEU A 10 -0.13 -0.04 -5.63
CA LEU A 10 -0.35 1.41 -5.62
C LEU A 10 -0.05 2.02 -6.99
N THR A 11 0.96 1.51 -7.69
CA THR A 11 1.29 1.93 -9.06
C THR A 11 0.16 1.62 -10.03
N GLU A 12 -0.48 0.45 -9.94
CA GLU A 12 -1.67 0.11 -10.74
C GLU A 12 -2.85 1.05 -10.48
N GLN A 13 -2.96 1.56 -9.26
CA GLN A 13 -3.97 2.56 -8.89
C GLN A 13 -3.57 3.99 -9.27
N GLN A 14 -2.47 4.16 -10.00
CA GLN A 14 -1.87 5.45 -10.39
C GLN A 14 -1.47 6.32 -9.18
N PHE A 15 -1.26 5.69 -8.02
CA PHE A 15 -0.82 6.36 -6.81
C PHE A 15 0.70 6.37 -6.76
N ARG A 16 1.30 7.56 -6.85
CA ARG A 16 2.76 7.71 -6.80
C ARG A 16 3.23 7.61 -5.35
N VAL A 17 4.04 6.59 -5.08
CA VAL A 17 4.66 6.37 -3.77
C VAL A 17 6.01 5.69 -3.98
N SER A 18 6.98 5.98 -3.13
CA SER A 18 8.29 5.35 -3.17
C SER A 18 8.42 4.19 -2.17
N MET A 19 9.37 3.29 -2.43
CA MET A 19 9.66 2.17 -1.54
C MET A 19 10.07 2.59 -0.10
N PRO A 20 10.87 3.66 0.10
CA PRO A 20 11.15 4.20 1.43
C PRO A 20 9.91 4.71 2.16
N GLU A 21 8.97 5.35 1.45
CA GLU A 21 7.72 5.83 2.04
C GLU A 21 6.84 4.67 2.51
N ILE A 22 6.68 3.63 1.68
CA ILE A 22 5.96 2.41 2.08
C ILE A 22 6.60 1.82 3.34
N THR A 23 7.93 1.70 3.33
CA THR A 23 8.67 1.13 4.48
C THR A 23 8.52 1.99 5.73
N ALA A 24 8.50 3.33 5.61
CA ALA A 24 8.27 4.24 6.72
C ALA A 24 6.87 4.06 7.32
N MET A 25 5.84 3.86 6.49
CA MET A 25 4.46 3.65 6.93
C MET A 25 4.20 2.29 7.57
N MET A 26 5.01 1.28 7.25
CA MET A 26 4.87 -0.07 7.82
C MET A 26 5.73 -0.30 9.08
N ARG A 27 6.50 0.69 9.53
CA ARG A 27 7.28 0.60 10.77
C ARG A 27 6.37 0.67 11.99
N ALA A 28 6.88 0.22 13.14
CA ALA A 28 6.23 0.45 14.42
C ALA A 28 6.16 1.96 14.74
N PRO A 29 5.08 2.45 15.40
CA PRO A 29 4.88 3.88 15.64
C PRO A 29 5.99 4.58 16.45
N ASP A 30 6.73 3.81 17.25
CA ASP A 30 7.85 4.25 18.09
C ASP A 30 9.18 4.38 17.31
N HIS A 31 9.23 3.93 16.06
CA HIS A 31 10.45 4.01 15.25
C HIS A 31 10.70 5.46 14.78
N LYS A 32 11.94 5.95 14.91
CA LYS A 32 12.38 7.30 14.45
C LYS A 32 12.09 7.69 12.98
N ASN A 33 11.73 6.73 12.15
CA ASN A 33 11.48 6.88 10.71
C ASN A 33 10.06 6.38 10.38
N PHE A 34 9.22 6.17 11.39
CA PHE A 34 7.81 5.90 11.20
C PHE A 34 7.17 7.13 10.57
N ARG A 35 6.28 6.89 9.62
CA ARG A 35 5.44 7.91 9.04
C ARG A 35 4.01 7.42 9.11
N GLU A 36 3.10 8.27 9.57
CA GLU A 36 1.70 7.91 9.61
C GLU A 36 1.17 7.59 8.21
N CYS A 37 0.36 6.54 8.12
CA CYS A 37 -0.29 6.13 6.88
C CYS A 37 -1.48 7.06 6.61
N GLY A 38 -1.41 7.86 5.54
CA GLY A 38 -2.49 8.78 5.19
C GLY A 38 -3.70 8.07 4.56
N ASP A 39 -4.88 8.68 4.69
CA ASP A 39 -6.15 8.13 4.18
C ASP A 39 -6.12 7.81 2.68
N GLN A 40 -5.43 8.62 1.88
CA GLN A 40 -5.32 8.40 0.44
C GLN A 40 -4.56 7.11 0.13
N PHE A 41 -3.42 6.88 0.80
CA PHE A 41 -2.65 5.66 0.64
C PHE A 41 -3.53 4.45 0.99
N LEU A 42 -4.19 4.50 2.15
CA LEU A 42 -5.05 3.41 2.63
C LEU A 42 -6.18 3.12 1.64
N ARG A 43 -6.85 4.17 1.15
CA ARG A 43 -7.95 4.06 0.18
C ARG A 43 -7.51 3.38 -1.11
N TYR A 44 -6.42 3.84 -1.72
CA TYR A 44 -5.93 3.27 -2.97
C TYR A 44 -5.39 1.86 -2.78
N PHE A 45 -4.72 1.59 -1.66
CA PHE A 45 -4.24 0.26 -1.32
C PHE A 45 -5.39 -0.75 -1.19
N LEU A 46 -6.44 -0.42 -0.43
CA LEU A 46 -7.61 -1.28 -0.25
C LEU A 46 -8.37 -1.50 -1.56
N ARG A 47 -8.51 -0.46 -2.40
CA ARG A 47 -9.11 -0.59 -3.74
C ARG A 47 -8.31 -1.55 -4.62
N GLY A 48 -6.98 -1.44 -4.61
CA GLY A 48 -6.10 -2.33 -5.37
C GLY A 48 -6.08 -3.78 -4.84
N LEU A 49 -6.29 -3.99 -3.53
CA LEU A 49 -6.47 -5.33 -2.95
C LEU A 49 -7.82 -5.95 -3.34
N ALA A 50 -8.90 -5.17 -3.30
CA ALA A 50 -10.23 -5.63 -3.68
C ALA A 50 -10.27 -6.08 -5.15
N GLY A 51 -9.57 -5.36 -6.05
CA GLY A 51 -9.44 -5.75 -7.45
C GLY A 51 -8.60 -7.01 -7.71
N ARG A 52 -7.75 -7.42 -6.75
CA ARG A 52 -6.90 -8.62 -6.84
C ARG A 52 -7.51 -9.87 -6.23
N GLN A 53 -8.65 -9.78 -5.55
CA GLN A 53 -9.38 -10.98 -5.15
C GLN A 53 -9.64 -11.82 -6.39
N PRO A 54 -9.47 -13.16 -6.35
CA PRO A 54 -10.02 -14.00 -7.39
C PRO A 54 -11.52 -13.74 -7.35
N VAL A 55 -12.00 -12.96 -8.32
CA VAL A 55 -13.42 -12.85 -8.61
C VAL A 55 -13.86 -14.31 -8.68
N LYS A 56 -14.73 -14.76 -7.76
CA LYS A 56 -15.44 -16.01 -7.99
C LYS A 56 -16.16 -15.78 -9.31
N LYS A 57 -15.58 -16.29 -10.40
CA LYS A 57 -16.22 -16.31 -11.70
C LYS A 57 -17.46 -17.18 -11.49
N SER A 58 -18.62 -16.54 -11.37
CA SER A 58 -19.90 -17.20 -11.55
C SER A 58 -20.01 -17.69 -12.99
#